data_AF-A0A432IL11-F1
#
_entry.id   AF-A0A432IL11-F1
#
_cell.length_a   1.000
_cell.length_b   1.000
_cell.length_c   1.000
_cell.angle_alpha   90.00
_cell.angle_beta   90.00
_cell.angle_gamma   90.00
#
_symmetry.space_group_name_H-M   'P 1'
#
loop_
_entity.id
_entity.type
_entity.pdbx_description
1 polymer ?
#
loop_
_entity_poly.entity_id
_entity_poly.type
_entity_poly.pdbx_seq_one_letter_code
_entity_poly.pdbx_strand_id
1 'polypeptide(L)'
;MKKIFVFLLLISLSGSCKKDTPNITLPALFSDHMVLQQKSKTPLWGWAPPGTSIDLTTTWGEDKTFTADKNGNWFVKIPTPKAGGPYVITLRSGNSIRIIDDVYSGEVWLASGQSNMEMPVKGWGKDMPVDNSAQEIAASDIPQIRMFTIKKTMGYIPEKDCSGEWKVSNPKNTGDFSATAYFFAKDLYQKLKVPIGIIHSSWGGTPAEAWTPKSFVTQVKGFENTEKQLQEAQNNQKKMASWLKDLKKIDFNEALENGFKDEENDKKYSSPTLNVSGWETMDLPAYWETRQLKDFDGIVWFRKDFNLPEETDLKDLKFYLGKIDDMDVAYVNGKKIGGKTELGFWDADRLYPVKDEILHPGKNTISIKVIDNNYGGGIYGEKNLAVLDSKNDTLISLSGKWKFKPVSMIKEGNIYTFSGSKNYSNMPKITASLNSHMPTVLYNGMIAPLIPYTIKGAIWYQGEANVGRAKQYEILFPKMIRSWRKVWSLGDFPFYYVQIAPFKYANRKPMSAAELRYAQFLALKEKNTGVVVTTDIGNVDNIHPSNKPEVGRRLS
;
A
#
# COMPACT_ATOMS: atom_id res chain seq x y z
N MET A 1 -31.89 -69.13 37.34
CA MET A 1 -32.21 -67.85 38.01
C MET A 1 -31.49 -66.73 37.28
N LYS A 2 -32.22 -65.63 37.03
CA LYS A 2 -31.82 -64.33 36.44
C LYS A 2 -31.34 -64.32 34.98
N LYS A 3 -32.31 -64.17 34.07
CA LYS A 3 -32.15 -63.62 32.72
C LYS A 3 -31.86 -62.12 32.83
N ILE A 4 -30.77 -61.63 32.24
CA ILE A 4 -30.49 -60.20 32.09
C ILE A 4 -30.85 -59.84 30.64
N PHE A 5 -31.92 -59.05 30.49
CA PHE A 5 -32.33 -58.42 29.23
C PHE A 5 -31.46 -57.16 29.05
N VAL A 6 -30.62 -57.13 28.01
CA VAL A 6 -29.94 -55.90 27.58
C VAL A 6 -30.74 -55.32 26.41
N PHE A 7 -31.42 -54.22 26.68
CA PHE A 7 -32.13 -53.40 25.69
C PHE A 7 -31.10 -52.60 24.89
N LEU A 8 -30.90 -52.93 23.62
CA LEU A 8 -30.10 -52.12 22.70
C LEU A 8 -30.95 -50.93 22.21
N LEU A 9 -30.68 -49.75 22.77
CA LEU A 9 -31.27 -48.49 22.35
C LEU A 9 -30.59 -48.04 21.04
N LEU A 10 -31.25 -48.25 19.90
CA LEU A 10 -30.84 -47.71 18.60
C LEU A 10 -31.11 -46.20 18.59
N ILE A 11 -30.10 -45.41 18.98
CA ILE A 11 -30.10 -43.96 18.79
C ILE A 11 -29.81 -43.70 17.31
N SER A 12 -30.88 -43.42 16.55
CA SER A 12 -30.81 -42.88 15.20
C SER A 12 -30.30 -41.44 15.27
N LEU A 13 -28.98 -41.27 15.20
CA LEU A 13 -28.34 -39.99 14.92
C LEU A 13 -28.78 -39.53 13.52
N SER A 14 -29.88 -38.77 13.47
CA SER A 14 -30.20 -37.90 12.34
C SER A 14 -29.21 -36.74 12.38
N GLY A 15 -27.98 -37.01 11.96
CA GLY A 15 -27.00 -35.97 11.67
C GLY A 15 -27.58 -35.10 10.56
N SER A 16 -28.17 -33.97 10.92
CA SER A 16 -28.42 -32.88 9.99
C SER A 16 -27.08 -32.47 9.41
N CYS A 17 -26.71 -33.06 8.27
CA CYS A 17 -25.78 -32.45 7.35
C CYS A 17 -26.40 -31.10 6.97
N LYS A 18 -26.03 -30.04 7.70
CA LYS A 18 -26.00 -28.71 7.10
C LYS A 18 -25.05 -28.85 5.92
N LYS A 19 -25.60 -29.14 4.74
CA LYS A 19 -24.86 -28.96 3.49
C LYS A 19 -24.50 -27.49 3.48
N ASP A 20 -23.24 -27.19 3.78
CA ASP A 20 -22.68 -25.87 3.50
C ASP A 20 -23.11 -25.53 2.09
N THR A 21 -23.86 -24.43 1.97
CA THR A 21 -24.31 -23.95 0.66
C THR A 21 -23.02 -23.69 -0.12
N PRO A 22 -22.79 -24.33 -1.28
CA PRO A 22 -21.54 -24.14 -2.00
C PRO A 22 -21.48 -22.69 -2.49
N ASN A 23 -20.73 -21.86 -1.78
CA ASN A 23 -20.60 -20.46 -2.17
C ASN A 23 -19.59 -20.37 -3.32
N ILE A 24 -20.03 -19.81 -4.44
CA ILE A 24 -19.18 -19.59 -5.62
C ILE A 24 -18.45 -18.27 -5.38
N THR A 25 -17.13 -18.32 -5.25
CA THR A 25 -16.28 -17.14 -5.09
C THR A 25 -15.56 -16.84 -6.40
N LEU A 26 -15.53 -15.57 -6.78
CA LEU A 26 -14.87 -15.08 -7.97
C LEU A 26 -13.71 -14.15 -7.62
N PRO A 27 -12.63 -14.13 -8.42
CA PRO A 27 -11.65 -13.06 -8.42
C PRO A 27 -12.30 -11.68 -8.53
N ALA A 28 -11.69 -10.66 -7.95
CA ALA A 28 -12.24 -9.29 -7.95
C ALA A 28 -12.47 -8.70 -9.36
N LEU A 29 -11.71 -9.18 -10.36
CA LEU A 29 -11.87 -8.82 -11.78
C LEU A 29 -13.24 -9.16 -12.35
N PHE A 30 -13.90 -10.18 -11.80
CA PHE A 30 -15.24 -10.62 -12.21
C PHE A 30 -16.28 -10.00 -11.28
N SER A 31 -16.54 -8.72 -11.54
CA SER A 31 -17.50 -7.89 -10.82
C SER A 31 -18.30 -7.07 -11.81
N ASP A 32 -19.35 -6.43 -11.32
CA ASP A 32 -20.22 -5.60 -12.14
C ASP A 32 -19.42 -4.53 -12.87
N HIS A 33 -19.96 -4.10 -14.00
CA HIS A 33 -19.34 -3.15 -14.91
C HIS A 33 -18.13 -3.67 -15.72
N MET A 34 -17.72 -4.93 -15.57
CA MET A 34 -16.54 -5.46 -16.27
C MET A 34 -16.64 -5.41 -17.81
N VAL A 35 -15.48 -5.42 -18.48
CA VAL A 35 -15.38 -5.53 -19.95
C VAL A 35 -14.57 -6.77 -20.30
N LEU A 36 -15.18 -7.73 -21.01
CA LEU A 36 -14.52 -8.90 -21.58
C LEU A 36 -13.97 -8.60 -22.98
N GLN A 37 -12.85 -9.24 -23.34
CA GLN A 37 -12.32 -9.14 -24.70
C GLN A 37 -13.29 -9.76 -25.71
N GLN A 38 -13.74 -8.98 -26.69
CA GLN A 38 -14.66 -9.40 -27.75
C GLN A 38 -14.03 -10.41 -28.70
N LYS A 39 -14.89 -11.21 -29.36
CA LYS A 39 -14.51 -12.18 -30.41
C LYS A 39 -13.36 -13.10 -29.97
N SER A 40 -13.40 -13.52 -28.71
CA SER A 40 -12.39 -14.37 -28.10
C SER A 40 -13.02 -15.58 -27.41
N LYS A 41 -12.17 -16.46 -26.88
CA LYS A 41 -12.55 -17.52 -25.94
C LYS A 41 -11.96 -17.17 -24.57
N THR A 42 -12.66 -16.32 -23.84
CA THR A 42 -12.15 -15.74 -22.58
C THR A 42 -12.30 -16.72 -21.43
N PRO A 43 -11.25 -16.90 -20.60
CA PRO A 43 -11.35 -17.73 -19.41
C PRO A 43 -12.10 -16.99 -18.31
N LEU A 44 -12.98 -17.73 -17.64
CA LEU A 44 -13.52 -17.41 -16.33
C LEU A 44 -13.01 -18.46 -15.35
N TRP A 45 -12.70 -18.04 -14.13
CA TRP A 45 -12.21 -18.91 -13.08
C TRP A 45 -12.65 -18.42 -11.71
N GLY A 46 -12.53 -19.29 -10.72
CA GLY A 46 -12.83 -18.96 -9.34
C GLY A 46 -12.74 -20.17 -8.45
N TRP A 47 -13.43 -20.08 -7.33
CA TRP A 47 -13.39 -21.08 -6.27
C TRP A 47 -14.79 -21.53 -5.86
N ALA A 48 -14.89 -22.79 -5.47
CA ALA A 48 -16.06 -23.39 -4.84
C ALA A 48 -15.59 -24.64 -4.06
N PRO A 49 -16.38 -25.20 -3.13
CA PRO A 49 -16.03 -26.47 -2.51
C PRO A 49 -15.68 -27.57 -3.54
N PRO A 50 -14.71 -28.46 -3.28
CA PRO A 50 -14.33 -29.51 -4.22
C PRO A 50 -15.53 -30.36 -4.68
N GLY A 51 -15.60 -30.66 -5.98
CA GLY A 51 -16.69 -31.46 -6.56
C GLY A 51 -18.01 -30.69 -6.77
N THR A 52 -18.05 -29.39 -6.49
CA THR A 52 -19.23 -28.54 -6.75
C THR A 52 -19.52 -28.46 -8.24
N SER A 53 -20.72 -28.86 -8.67
CA SER A 53 -21.23 -28.61 -10.03
C SER A 53 -21.72 -27.18 -10.17
N ILE A 54 -21.32 -26.49 -11.22
CA ILE A 54 -21.60 -25.08 -11.49
C ILE A 54 -22.19 -24.96 -12.89
N ASP A 55 -23.35 -24.32 -12.99
CA ASP A 55 -24.00 -23.97 -14.25
C ASP A 55 -23.77 -22.49 -14.54
N LEU A 56 -23.16 -22.19 -15.67
CA LEU A 56 -22.93 -20.84 -16.17
C LEU A 56 -23.86 -20.56 -17.33
N THR A 57 -24.59 -19.45 -17.24
CA THR A 57 -25.42 -18.92 -18.33
C THR A 57 -25.09 -17.46 -18.60
N THR A 58 -25.24 -17.02 -19.85
CA THR A 58 -25.06 -15.62 -20.23
C THR A 58 -26.23 -15.11 -21.07
N THR A 59 -26.50 -13.80 -21.04
CA THR A 59 -27.57 -13.20 -21.87
C THR A 59 -27.23 -13.15 -23.36
N TRP A 60 -26.00 -13.51 -23.76
CA TRP A 60 -25.62 -13.70 -25.16
C TRP A 60 -25.66 -15.17 -25.62
N GLY A 61 -26.18 -16.08 -24.78
CA GLY A 61 -26.51 -17.45 -25.17
C GLY A 61 -25.46 -18.51 -24.86
N GLU A 62 -24.45 -18.22 -24.02
CA GLU A 62 -23.58 -19.27 -23.50
C GLU A 62 -24.26 -20.02 -22.36
N ASP A 63 -24.17 -21.35 -22.40
CA ASP A 63 -24.68 -22.28 -21.40
C ASP A 63 -23.64 -23.40 -21.21
N LYS A 64 -23.09 -23.53 -20.00
CA LYS A 64 -22.00 -24.46 -19.66
C LYS A 64 -22.18 -25.01 -18.26
N THR A 65 -22.06 -26.32 -18.11
CA THR A 65 -21.92 -26.99 -16.81
C THR A 65 -20.50 -27.52 -16.63
N PHE A 66 -19.90 -27.29 -15.46
CA PHE A 66 -18.58 -27.78 -15.10
C PHE A 66 -18.46 -28.01 -13.59
N THR A 67 -17.36 -28.63 -13.16
CA THR A 67 -17.17 -29.01 -11.75
C THR A 67 -15.88 -28.42 -11.19
N ALA A 68 -15.91 -27.94 -9.95
CA ALA A 68 -14.72 -27.53 -9.21
C ALA A 68 -13.81 -28.74 -8.94
N ASP A 69 -12.51 -28.54 -9.14
CA ASP A 69 -11.49 -29.57 -8.96
C ASP A 69 -11.33 -29.99 -7.48
N LYS A 70 -10.47 -30.99 -7.24
CA LYS A 70 -10.17 -31.50 -5.89
C LYS A 70 -9.62 -30.45 -4.91
N ASN A 71 -9.09 -29.34 -5.43
CA ASN A 71 -8.55 -28.23 -4.65
C ASN A 71 -9.54 -27.05 -4.56
N GLY A 72 -10.76 -27.22 -5.09
CA GLY A 72 -11.81 -26.20 -5.10
C GLY A 72 -11.64 -25.10 -6.14
N ASN A 73 -10.76 -25.26 -7.14
CA ASN A 73 -10.66 -24.30 -8.25
C ASN A 73 -11.55 -24.76 -9.41
N TRP A 74 -12.13 -23.81 -10.15
CA TRP A 74 -12.78 -24.10 -11.42
C TRP A 74 -12.30 -23.13 -12.49
N PHE A 75 -12.39 -23.58 -13.74
CA PHE A 75 -11.94 -22.84 -14.92
C PHE A 75 -12.80 -23.24 -16.11
N VAL A 76 -13.32 -22.25 -16.84
CA VAL A 76 -14.12 -22.45 -18.05
C VAL A 76 -13.72 -21.40 -19.09
N LYS A 77 -13.68 -21.78 -20.37
CA LYS A 77 -13.54 -20.82 -21.46
C LYS A 77 -14.88 -20.64 -22.15
N ILE A 78 -15.31 -19.39 -22.30
CA ILE A 78 -16.55 -19.06 -22.99
C ILE A 78 -16.25 -18.17 -24.21
N PRO A 79 -16.86 -18.45 -25.38
CA PRO A 79 -16.93 -17.50 -26.49
C PRO A 79 -17.56 -16.17 -26.05
N THR A 80 -16.94 -15.06 -26.45
CA THR A 80 -17.48 -13.72 -26.27
C THR A 80 -18.07 -13.20 -27.59
N PRO A 81 -19.20 -12.48 -27.56
CA PRO A 81 -19.81 -11.93 -28.76
C PRO A 81 -18.93 -10.82 -29.36
N LYS A 82 -19.33 -10.30 -30.52
CA LYS A 82 -18.83 -9.00 -31.00
C LYS A 82 -19.10 -7.90 -29.97
N ALA A 83 -18.43 -6.76 -30.10
CA ALA A 83 -18.62 -5.61 -29.22
C ALA A 83 -20.10 -5.27 -28.98
N GLY A 84 -20.47 -5.06 -27.72
CA GLY A 84 -21.85 -4.84 -27.30
C GLY A 84 -22.05 -5.03 -25.79
N GLY A 85 -23.30 -4.96 -25.37
CA GLY A 85 -23.73 -5.01 -23.97
C GLY A 85 -24.80 -3.95 -23.68
N PRO A 86 -25.24 -3.81 -22.42
CA PRO A 86 -24.82 -4.61 -21.28
C PRO A 86 -25.35 -6.06 -21.36
N TYR A 87 -24.55 -6.98 -20.85
CA TYR A 87 -24.87 -8.39 -20.70
C TYR A 87 -24.83 -8.81 -19.23
N VAL A 88 -25.34 -10.01 -18.95
CA VAL A 88 -25.31 -10.62 -17.61
C VAL A 88 -24.65 -11.99 -17.69
N ILE A 89 -23.81 -12.32 -16.71
CA ILE A 89 -23.29 -13.67 -16.48
C ILE A 89 -23.88 -14.18 -15.17
N THR A 90 -24.48 -15.37 -15.20
CA THR A 90 -25.04 -16.01 -14.01
C THR A 90 -24.37 -17.36 -13.79
N LEU A 91 -23.79 -17.56 -12.60
CA LEU A 91 -23.28 -18.85 -12.13
C LEU A 91 -24.22 -19.39 -11.05
N ARG A 92 -24.61 -20.66 -11.17
CA ARG A 92 -25.52 -21.33 -10.23
C ARG A 92 -24.91 -22.63 -9.71
N SER A 93 -25.11 -22.92 -8.43
CA SER A 93 -24.84 -24.23 -7.84
C SER A 93 -25.79 -24.52 -6.70
N GLY A 94 -26.72 -25.46 -6.89
CA GLY A 94 -27.81 -25.68 -5.94
C GLY A 94 -28.61 -24.38 -5.73
N ASN A 95 -28.64 -23.88 -4.49
CA ASN A 95 -29.31 -22.62 -4.13
C ASN A 95 -28.39 -21.39 -4.21
N SER A 96 -27.09 -21.57 -4.49
CA SER A 96 -26.12 -20.49 -4.62
C SER A 96 -26.21 -19.89 -6.02
N ILE A 97 -26.35 -18.57 -6.11
CA ILE A 97 -26.40 -17.83 -7.38
C ILE A 97 -25.44 -16.64 -7.29
N ARG A 98 -24.51 -16.55 -8.23
CA ARG A 98 -23.63 -15.39 -8.42
C ARG A 98 -23.95 -14.74 -9.76
N ILE A 99 -24.36 -13.48 -9.71
CA ILE A 99 -24.66 -12.67 -10.89
C ILE A 99 -23.56 -11.63 -11.04
N ILE A 100 -23.10 -11.44 -12.28
CA ILE A 100 -22.27 -10.32 -12.70
C ILE A 100 -23.09 -9.54 -13.72
N ASP A 101 -23.46 -8.31 -13.38
CA ASP A 101 -24.32 -7.45 -14.19
C ASP A 101 -23.51 -6.37 -14.91
N ASP A 102 -24.12 -5.74 -15.91
CA ASP A 102 -23.53 -4.65 -16.68
C ASP A 102 -22.19 -5.04 -17.35
N VAL A 103 -22.12 -6.24 -17.91
CA VAL A 103 -20.94 -6.79 -18.59
C VAL A 103 -20.89 -6.33 -20.04
N TYR A 104 -19.76 -5.81 -20.50
CA TYR A 104 -19.56 -5.45 -21.90
C TYR A 104 -18.60 -6.41 -22.61
N SER A 105 -18.86 -6.65 -23.89
CA SER A 105 -17.88 -7.22 -24.81
C SER A 105 -17.17 -6.07 -25.54
N GLY A 106 -15.85 -6.00 -25.50
CA GLY A 106 -15.06 -4.86 -25.99
C GLY A 106 -13.58 -5.14 -26.19
N GLU A 107 -12.73 -4.11 -26.28
CA GLU A 107 -11.27 -4.27 -26.27
C GLU A 107 -10.73 -4.06 -24.85
N VAL A 108 -9.92 -5.00 -24.36
CA VAL A 108 -9.37 -4.94 -23.00
C VAL A 108 -7.87 -4.71 -23.04
N TRP A 109 -7.38 -3.71 -22.31
CA TRP A 109 -5.94 -3.39 -22.25
C TRP A 109 -5.43 -3.37 -20.82
N LEU A 110 -4.21 -3.90 -20.62
CA LEU A 110 -3.48 -3.76 -19.37
C LEU A 110 -2.67 -2.44 -19.38
N ALA A 111 -2.94 -1.54 -18.46
CA ALA A 111 -2.16 -0.32 -18.26
C ALA A 111 -1.28 -0.45 -17.02
N SER A 112 0.04 -0.44 -17.19
CA SER A 112 0.97 -0.71 -16.10
C SER A 112 2.22 0.18 -16.13
N GLY A 113 3.01 0.14 -15.05
CA GLY A 113 4.22 0.93 -14.88
C GLY A 113 4.29 1.62 -13.53
N GLN A 114 4.84 2.82 -13.50
CA GLN A 114 5.04 3.60 -12.28
C GLN A 114 4.22 4.89 -12.28
N SER A 115 4.73 5.93 -11.62
CA SER A 115 4.02 7.18 -11.31
C SER A 115 3.45 7.89 -12.54
N ASN A 116 4.10 7.86 -13.70
CA ASN A 116 3.53 8.43 -14.93
C ASN A 116 2.31 7.65 -15.48
N MET A 117 2.23 6.33 -15.23
CA MET A 117 1.00 5.55 -15.45
C MET A 117 0.00 5.74 -14.31
N GLU A 118 0.46 5.93 -13.08
CA GLU A 118 -0.39 6.08 -11.90
C GLU A 118 -1.13 7.41 -11.84
N MET A 119 -0.51 8.48 -12.35
CA MET A 119 -0.99 9.85 -12.23
C MET A 119 -2.47 9.96 -12.64
N PRO A 120 -3.35 10.42 -11.74
CA PRO A 120 -4.78 10.45 -12.01
C PRO A 120 -5.15 11.62 -12.92
N VAL A 121 -6.30 11.56 -13.60
CA VAL A 121 -6.79 12.67 -14.46
C VAL A 121 -6.89 13.97 -13.68
N LYS A 122 -7.26 13.94 -12.40
CA LYS A 122 -7.30 15.13 -11.53
C LYS A 122 -5.94 15.72 -11.15
N GLY A 123 -4.83 15.05 -11.52
CA GLY A 123 -3.48 15.42 -11.12
C GLY A 123 -3.17 15.15 -9.64
N TRP A 124 -1.95 15.48 -9.22
CA TRP A 124 -1.52 15.44 -7.82
C TRP A 124 -1.35 16.86 -7.29
N GLY A 125 -2.41 17.38 -6.69
CA GLY A 125 -2.42 18.75 -6.18
C GLY A 125 -2.27 19.79 -7.29
N LYS A 126 -1.88 21.01 -6.91
CA LYS A 126 -1.73 22.13 -7.85
C LYS A 126 -0.41 22.09 -8.62
N ASP A 127 0.60 21.44 -8.05
CA ASP A 127 1.98 21.47 -8.58
C ASP A 127 2.24 20.39 -9.65
N MET A 128 1.38 19.37 -9.74
CA MET A 128 1.46 18.31 -10.75
C MET A 128 0.11 18.17 -11.48
N PRO A 129 -0.28 19.15 -12.31
CA PRO A 129 -1.54 19.12 -13.03
C PRO A 129 -1.50 18.15 -14.22
N VAL A 130 -2.68 17.79 -14.71
CA VAL A 130 -2.88 17.20 -16.03
C VAL A 130 -3.53 18.26 -16.93
N ASP A 131 -3.02 18.42 -18.15
CA ASP A 131 -3.56 19.40 -19.10
C ASP A 131 -5.04 19.10 -19.38
N ASN A 132 -5.87 20.15 -19.35
CA ASN A 132 -7.33 20.09 -19.54
C ASN A 132 -8.11 19.23 -18.52
N SER A 133 -7.51 18.89 -17.37
CA SER A 133 -8.10 18.00 -16.38
C SER A 133 -9.57 18.31 -16.02
N ALA A 134 -9.88 19.55 -15.66
CA ALA A 134 -11.22 19.92 -15.21
C ALA A 134 -12.26 19.80 -16.33
N GLN A 135 -11.92 20.25 -17.54
CA GLN A 135 -12.79 20.14 -18.71
C GLN A 135 -13.00 18.67 -19.10
N GLU A 136 -11.94 17.87 -19.03
CA GLU A 136 -11.97 16.44 -19.38
C GLU A 136 -12.82 15.65 -18.39
N ILE A 137 -12.71 15.89 -17.08
CA ILE A 137 -13.55 15.27 -16.06
C ILE A 137 -15.01 15.67 -16.27
N ALA A 138 -15.30 16.94 -16.53
CA ALA A 138 -16.68 17.40 -16.75
C ALA A 138 -17.33 16.74 -17.98
N ALA A 139 -16.54 16.45 -19.02
CA ALA A 139 -17.00 15.85 -20.27
C ALA A 139 -16.88 14.31 -20.32
N SER A 140 -16.55 13.65 -19.22
CA SER A 140 -16.13 12.23 -19.23
C SER A 140 -17.26 11.20 -19.16
N ASP A 141 -18.52 11.59 -19.33
CA ASP A 141 -19.68 10.69 -19.31
C ASP A 141 -19.75 9.80 -20.56
N ILE A 142 -18.83 8.83 -20.59
CA ILE A 142 -18.60 7.88 -21.69
C ILE A 142 -18.65 6.47 -21.09
N PRO A 143 -19.85 5.92 -20.80
CA PRO A 143 -19.99 4.70 -20.03
C PRO A 143 -19.41 3.45 -20.70
N GLN A 144 -19.05 3.55 -21.98
CA GLN A 144 -18.33 2.52 -22.74
C GLN A 144 -16.83 2.44 -22.37
N ILE A 145 -16.28 3.42 -21.65
CA ILE A 145 -14.91 3.38 -21.10
C ILE A 145 -14.99 3.00 -19.64
N ARG A 146 -14.28 1.94 -19.26
CA ARG A 146 -14.32 1.40 -17.90
C ARG A 146 -12.92 1.03 -17.44
N MET A 147 -12.62 1.26 -16.18
CA MET A 147 -11.30 1.00 -15.62
C MET A 147 -11.42 0.15 -14.36
N PHE A 148 -10.76 -1.00 -14.35
CA PHE A 148 -10.49 -1.78 -13.15
C PHE A 148 -9.18 -1.28 -12.54
N THR A 149 -9.23 -0.69 -11.36
CA THR A 149 -8.02 -0.24 -10.66
C THR A 149 -7.66 -1.21 -9.55
N ILE A 150 -6.51 -1.86 -9.68
CA ILE A 150 -6.01 -2.77 -8.65
C ILE A 150 -5.46 -1.97 -7.46
N LYS A 151 -5.71 -2.46 -6.24
CA LYS A 151 -5.06 -1.97 -5.04
C LYS A 151 -3.59 -2.40 -5.03
N LYS A 152 -2.73 -1.50 -4.56
CA LYS A 152 -1.30 -1.72 -4.43
C LYS A 152 -1.01 -2.86 -3.44
N THR A 153 -0.46 -3.95 -3.95
CA THR A 153 -0.17 -5.16 -3.17
C THR A 153 1.19 -5.72 -3.57
N MET A 154 1.99 -6.12 -2.59
CA MET A 154 3.23 -6.87 -2.83
C MET A 154 2.99 -8.33 -2.48
N GLY A 155 3.57 -9.25 -3.26
CA GLY A 155 3.49 -10.69 -3.01
C GLY A 155 4.87 -11.34 -2.90
N TYR A 156 5.06 -12.22 -1.91
CA TYR A 156 6.25 -13.09 -1.86
C TYR A 156 6.19 -14.18 -2.94
N ILE A 157 4.98 -14.63 -3.25
CA ILE A 157 4.65 -15.61 -4.28
C ILE A 157 3.51 -15.04 -5.14
N PRO A 158 3.30 -15.56 -6.36
CA PRO A 158 2.15 -15.17 -7.20
C PRO A 158 0.82 -15.30 -6.44
N GLU A 159 0.12 -14.19 -6.28
CA GLU A 159 -1.20 -14.16 -5.65
C GLU A 159 -2.26 -14.72 -6.60
N LYS A 160 -3.28 -15.37 -6.02
CA LYS A 160 -4.38 -15.98 -6.80
C LYS A 160 -5.51 -15.00 -7.11
N ASP A 161 -5.63 -13.93 -6.33
CA ASP A 161 -6.62 -12.88 -6.49
C ASP A 161 -6.00 -11.53 -6.13
N CYS A 162 -6.68 -10.47 -6.49
CA CYS A 162 -6.35 -9.11 -6.14
C CYS A 162 -7.54 -8.40 -5.50
N SER A 163 -7.32 -7.17 -5.02
CA SER A 163 -8.41 -6.27 -4.67
C SER A 163 -8.46 -5.14 -5.69
N GLY A 164 -9.66 -4.70 -6.06
CA GLY A 164 -9.88 -3.64 -7.01
C GLY A 164 -11.35 -3.53 -7.36
N GLU A 165 -11.70 -2.56 -8.19
CA GLU A 165 -13.08 -2.33 -8.62
C GLU A 165 -13.11 -1.80 -10.05
N TRP A 166 -14.10 -2.25 -10.82
CA TRP A 166 -14.44 -1.64 -12.11
C TRP A 166 -15.23 -0.36 -11.87
N LYS A 167 -14.78 0.74 -12.49
CA LYS A 167 -15.51 2.00 -12.51
C LYS A 167 -15.81 2.43 -13.94
N VAL A 168 -17.00 2.97 -14.10
CA VAL A 168 -17.47 3.58 -15.35
C VAL A 168 -16.93 4.99 -15.47
N SER A 169 -16.48 5.40 -16.66
CA SER A 169 -16.10 6.78 -16.94
C SER A 169 -17.30 7.70 -16.84
N ASN A 170 -17.23 8.66 -15.91
CA ASN A 170 -18.19 9.74 -15.70
C ASN A 170 -17.53 10.82 -14.81
N PRO A 171 -18.13 12.02 -14.66
CA PRO A 171 -17.51 13.10 -13.91
C PRO A 171 -17.20 12.77 -12.44
N LYS A 172 -17.88 11.79 -11.84
CA LYS A 172 -17.64 11.34 -10.47
C LYS A 172 -16.37 10.49 -10.35
N ASN A 173 -16.11 9.62 -11.33
CA ASN A 173 -15.07 8.60 -11.25
C ASN A 173 -13.80 8.95 -12.04
N THR A 174 -13.93 9.62 -13.19
CA THR A 174 -12.81 9.79 -14.14
C THR A 174 -11.65 10.57 -13.54
N GLY A 175 -11.91 11.47 -12.60
CA GLY A 175 -10.85 12.19 -11.89
C GLY A 175 -9.81 11.27 -11.24
N ASP A 176 -10.21 10.07 -10.81
CA ASP A 176 -9.35 9.08 -10.15
C ASP A 176 -8.73 8.06 -11.12
N PHE A 177 -9.11 8.06 -12.39
CA PHE A 177 -8.52 7.15 -13.38
C PHE A 177 -7.10 7.55 -13.72
N SER A 178 -6.25 6.59 -14.07
CA SER A 178 -4.96 6.88 -14.71
C SER A 178 -5.17 7.81 -15.90
N ALA A 179 -4.51 8.97 -15.91
CA ALA A 179 -4.64 9.95 -16.97
C ALA A 179 -4.16 9.36 -18.31
N THR A 180 -2.96 8.79 -18.35
CA THR A 180 -2.41 8.16 -19.56
C THR A 180 -3.36 7.09 -20.10
N ALA A 181 -3.86 6.21 -19.25
CA ALA A 181 -4.72 5.11 -19.68
C ALA A 181 -6.13 5.59 -20.09
N TYR A 182 -6.66 6.61 -19.41
CA TYR A 182 -7.94 7.23 -19.77
C TYR A 182 -7.88 7.88 -21.14
N PHE A 183 -6.87 8.70 -21.43
CA PHE A 183 -6.75 9.35 -22.74
C PHE A 183 -6.49 8.34 -23.86
N PHE A 184 -5.71 7.29 -23.59
CA PHE A 184 -5.58 6.15 -24.51
C PHE A 184 -6.94 5.49 -24.79
N ALA A 185 -7.72 5.19 -23.76
CA ALA A 185 -9.03 4.56 -23.91
C ALA A 185 -10.03 5.48 -24.64
N LYS A 186 -10.01 6.78 -24.36
CA LYS A 186 -10.86 7.79 -25.00
C LYS A 186 -10.61 7.88 -26.50
N ASP A 187 -9.34 8.00 -26.90
CA ASP A 187 -8.98 8.08 -28.31
C ASP A 187 -9.28 6.75 -29.05
N LEU A 188 -8.96 5.61 -28.42
CA LEU A 188 -9.28 4.30 -28.96
C LEU A 188 -10.81 4.09 -29.13
N TYR A 189 -11.62 4.52 -28.16
CA TYR A 189 -13.08 4.51 -28.26
C TYR A 189 -13.56 5.40 -29.41
N GLN A 190 -12.98 6.60 -29.58
CA GLN A 190 -13.34 7.50 -30.67
C GLN A 190 -13.09 6.87 -32.05
N LYS A 191 -11.98 6.14 -32.21
CA LYS A 191 -11.62 5.44 -33.46
C LYS A 191 -12.46 4.19 -33.71
N LEU A 192 -12.66 3.35 -32.68
CA LEU A 192 -13.24 2.02 -32.84
C LEU A 192 -14.75 1.95 -32.59
N LYS A 193 -15.29 2.85 -31.77
CA LYS A 193 -16.69 2.85 -31.32
C LYS A 193 -17.13 1.54 -30.67
N VAL A 194 -16.23 0.89 -29.94
CA VAL A 194 -16.48 -0.33 -29.15
C VAL A 194 -16.15 -0.09 -27.67
N PRO A 195 -16.79 -0.79 -26.71
CA PRO A 195 -16.43 -0.67 -25.30
C PRO A 195 -14.95 -0.91 -25.06
N ILE A 196 -14.33 -0.09 -24.21
CA ILE A 196 -12.91 -0.17 -23.85
C ILE A 196 -12.79 -0.43 -22.35
N GLY A 197 -12.19 -1.57 -22.02
CA GLY A 197 -11.84 -1.94 -20.66
C GLY A 197 -10.35 -1.71 -20.40
N ILE A 198 -10.01 -0.96 -19.36
CA ILE A 198 -8.63 -0.83 -18.90
C ILE A 198 -8.48 -1.58 -17.58
N ILE A 199 -7.52 -2.48 -17.49
CA ILE A 199 -7.03 -3.01 -16.22
C ILE A 199 -5.81 -2.19 -15.83
N HIS A 200 -5.93 -1.34 -14.83
CA HIS A 200 -4.87 -0.44 -14.36
C HIS A 200 -4.12 -1.06 -13.18
N SER A 201 -2.82 -1.30 -13.38
CA SER A 201 -1.91 -1.92 -12.42
C SER A 201 -0.55 -1.20 -12.41
N SER A 202 -0.41 -0.16 -11.59
CA SER A 202 0.82 0.65 -11.52
C SER A 202 1.18 1.04 -10.09
N TRP A 203 2.47 1.31 -9.83
CA TRP A 203 2.93 1.83 -8.54
C TRP A 203 4.15 2.74 -8.72
N GLY A 204 4.02 3.99 -8.29
CA GLY A 204 5.04 5.03 -8.30
C GLY A 204 6.37 4.64 -7.68
N GLY A 205 7.46 5.07 -8.32
CA GLY A 205 8.83 4.85 -7.86
C GLY A 205 9.38 3.45 -8.09
N THR A 206 8.61 2.53 -8.69
CA THR A 206 9.00 1.13 -8.76
C THR A 206 9.80 0.79 -10.02
N PRO A 207 10.82 -0.08 -9.92
CA PRO A 207 11.67 -0.44 -11.05
C PRO A 207 11.13 -1.67 -11.80
N ALA A 208 11.50 -1.84 -13.08
CA ALA A 208 10.96 -2.90 -13.95
C ALA A 208 11.17 -4.34 -13.41
N GLU A 209 12.23 -4.58 -12.63
CA GLU A 209 12.50 -5.89 -12.02
C GLU A 209 11.41 -6.31 -11.04
N ALA A 210 10.74 -5.37 -10.38
CA ALA A 210 9.64 -5.65 -9.47
C ALA A 210 8.42 -6.24 -10.19
N TRP A 211 8.27 -5.91 -11.48
CA TRP A 211 7.17 -6.31 -12.37
C TRP A 211 7.51 -7.52 -13.26
N THR A 212 8.71 -8.08 -13.10
CA THR A 212 9.19 -9.23 -13.88
C THR A 212 9.03 -10.52 -13.06
N PRO A 213 8.46 -11.60 -13.62
CA PRO A 213 8.35 -12.87 -12.91
C PRO A 213 9.72 -13.39 -12.45
N LYS A 214 9.76 -13.98 -11.24
CA LYS A 214 10.97 -14.55 -10.63
C LYS A 214 11.82 -15.38 -11.60
N SER A 215 11.20 -16.30 -12.34
CA SER A 215 11.89 -17.23 -13.25
C SER A 215 12.62 -16.54 -14.41
N PHE A 216 12.28 -15.29 -14.70
CA PHE A 216 12.91 -14.47 -15.72
C PHE A 216 13.90 -13.47 -15.12
N VAL A 217 13.54 -12.82 -14.00
CA VAL A 217 14.36 -11.76 -13.42
C VAL A 217 15.69 -12.29 -12.86
N THR A 218 15.71 -13.52 -12.32
CA THR A 218 16.94 -14.16 -11.81
C THR A 218 17.97 -14.47 -12.89
N GLN A 219 17.57 -14.41 -14.16
CA GLN A 219 18.46 -14.59 -15.32
C GLN A 219 19.09 -13.27 -15.79
N VAL A 220 18.85 -12.17 -15.08
CA VAL A 220 19.45 -10.85 -15.37
C VAL A 220 20.52 -10.60 -14.32
N LYS A 221 21.72 -10.23 -14.78
CA LYS A 221 22.88 -10.00 -13.92
C LYS A 221 22.54 -9.04 -12.78
N GLY A 222 22.82 -9.43 -11.53
CA GLY A 222 22.54 -8.65 -10.32
C GLY A 222 21.25 -9.01 -9.59
N PHE A 223 20.43 -9.91 -10.13
CA PHE A 223 19.18 -10.37 -9.51
C PHE A 223 19.15 -11.89 -9.22
N GLU A 224 20.30 -12.56 -9.30
CA GLU A 224 20.44 -14.00 -9.09
C GLU A 224 19.94 -14.44 -7.70
N ASN A 225 20.12 -13.57 -6.69
CA ASN A 225 19.76 -13.83 -5.30
C ASN A 225 18.32 -13.47 -4.93
N THR A 226 17.46 -13.13 -5.90
CA THR A 226 16.07 -12.71 -5.66
C THR A 226 15.31 -13.69 -4.76
N GLU A 227 15.44 -15.00 -5.01
CA GLU A 227 14.73 -16.01 -4.20
C GLU A 227 15.16 -15.98 -2.74
N LYS A 228 16.47 -15.89 -2.49
CA LYS A 228 17.01 -15.83 -1.14
C LYS A 228 16.52 -14.58 -0.40
N GLN A 229 16.48 -13.44 -1.08
CA GLN A 229 16.00 -12.17 -0.52
C GLN A 229 14.51 -12.24 -0.16
N LEU A 230 13.67 -12.83 -1.02
CA LEU A 230 12.25 -13.04 -0.72
C LEU A 230 12.04 -13.97 0.47
N GLN A 231 12.79 -15.08 0.51
CA GLN A 231 12.69 -16.04 1.61
C GLN A 231 13.12 -15.43 2.94
N GLU A 232 14.19 -14.62 2.94
CA GLU A 232 14.64 -13.91 4.14
C GLU A 232 13.59 -12.90 4.60
N ALA A 233 13.05 -12.09 3.70
CA ALA A 233 11.99 -11.12 4.01
C ALA A 233 10.72 -11.82 4.53
N GLN A 234 10.35 -12.97 3.96
CA GLN A 234 9.19 -13.76 4.42
C GLN A 234 9.41 -14.37 5.80
N ASN A 235 10.61 -14.91 6.05
CA ASN A 235 10.97 -15.46 7.35
C ASN A 235 10.99 -14.37 8.43
N ASN A 236 11.53 -13.20 8.11
CA ASN A 236 11.54 -12.04 8.99
C ASN A 236 10.12 -11.56 9.32
N GLN A 237 9.23 -11.51 8.32
CA GLN A 237 7.82 -11.20 8.55
C GLN A 237 7.15 -12.22 9.48
N LYS A 238 7.33 -13.53 9.23
CA LYS A 238 6.78 -14.60 10.09
C LYS A 238 7.31 -14.52 11.51
N LYS A 239 8.61 -14.25 11.68
CA LYS A 239 9.24 -14.08 12.99
C LYS A 239 8.64 -12.88 13.74
N MET A 240 8.45 -11.76 13.07
CA MET A 240 7.82 -10.58 13.66
C MET A 240 6.35 -10.84 14.01
N ALA A 241 5.56 -11.42 13.10
CA ALA A 241 4.16 -11.75 13.35
C ALA A 241 3.99 -12.71 14.54
N SER A 242 4.85 -13.73 14.64
CA SER A 242 4.90 -14.64 15.79
C SER A 242 5.24 -13.90 17.09
N TRP A 243 6.22 -13.00 17.06
CA TRP A 243 6.59 -12.19 18.22
C TRP A 243 5.45 -11.28 18.69
N LEU A 244 4.73 -10.66 17.75
CA LEU A 244 3.60 -9.77 18.01
C LEU A 244 2.34 -10.46 18.52
N LYS A 245 2.16 -11.76 18.24
CA LYS A 245 0.90 -12.50 18.41
C LYS A 245 0.22 -12.33 19.77
N ASP A 246 1.00 -12.31 20.85
CA ASP A 246 0.48 -12.28 22.23
C ASP A 246 0.55 -10.89 22.88
N LEU A 247 0.95 -9.86 22.13
CA LEU A 247 0.94 -8.49 22.64
C LEU A 247 -0.47 -7.90 22.56
N LYS A 248 -0.81 -7.02 23.51
CA LYS A 248 -2.04 -6.24 23.44
C LYS A 248 -1.99 -5.40 22.17
N LYS A 249 -2.98 -5.60 21.30
CA LYS A 249 -3.13 -4.97 19.99
C LYS A 249 -4.29 -3.99 20.02
N ILE A 250 -4.07 -2.76 19.56
CA ILE A 250 -5.10 -1.74 19.38
C ILE A 250 -4.95 -1.16 17.96
N ASP A 251 -6.05 -0.88 17.27
CA ASP A 251 -5.99 -0.19 15.99
C ASP A 251 -5.48 1.25 16.17
N PHE A 252 -4.60 1.70 15.28
CA PHE A 252 -4.00 3.03 15.41
C PHE A 252 -5.05 4.16 15.31
N ASN A 253 -6.04 4.01 14.43
CA ASN A 253 -7.09 5.03 14.27
C ASN A 253 -8.02 5.03 15.49
N GLU A 254 -8.34 3.86 16.04
CA GLU A 254 -9.08 3.76 17.31
C GLU A 254 -8.33 4.49 18.45
N ALA A 255 -7.00 4.31 18.53
CA ALA A 255 -6.18 5.02 19.49
C ALA A 255 -6.10 6.53 19.22
N LEU A 256 -6.01 6.92 17.95
CA LEU A 256 -6.01 8.33 17.54
C LEU A 256 -7.33 9.02 17.93
N GLU A 257 -8.47 8.40 17.64
CA GLU A 257 -9.81 8.90 17.99
C GLU A 257 -10.00 9.05 19.50
N ASN A 258 -9.38 8.18 20.30
CA ASN A 258 -9.45 8.25 21.76
C ASN A 258 -8.38 9.15 22.41
N GLY A 259 -7.48 9.74 21.62
CA GLY A 259 -6.38 10.60 22.08
C GLY A 259 -5.26 9.83 22.79
N PHE A 260 -5.01 8.58 22.38
CA PHE A 260 -4.02 7.65 22.92
C PHE A 260 -4.09 7.50 24.44
N LYS A 261 -5.31 7.45 25.00
CA LYS A 261 -5.54 7.26 26.43
C LYS A 261 -5.13 5.86 26.85
N ASP A 262 -4.26 5.77 27.86
CA ASP A 262 -3.84 4.51 28.45
C ASP A 262 -3.72 4.70 29.96
N GLU A 263 -4.83 4.60 30.68
CA GLU A 263 -4.91 4.97 32.10
C GLU A 263 -3.87 4.27 32.97
N GLU A 264 -3.58 3.00 32.68
CA GLU A 264 -2.60 2.21 33.42
C GLU A 264 -1.18 2.78 33.22
N ASN A 265 -0.75 2.94 31.97
CA ASN A 265 0.59 3.42 31.67
C ASN A 265 0.75 4.92 31.94
N ASP A 266 -0.28 5.73 31.67
CA ASP A 266 -0.29 7.16 31.97
C ASP A 266 -0.12 7.39 33.47
N LYS A 267 -0.85 6.66 34.34
CA LYS A 267 -0.68 6.74 35.80
C LYS A 267 0.69 6.23 36.26
N LYS A 268 1.17 5.13 35.69
CA LYS A 268 2.44 4.51 36.06
C LYS A 268 3.64 5.38 35.71
N TYR A 269 3.73 5.86 34.46
CA TYR A 269 4.91 6.53 33.93
C TYR A 269 4.97 8.03 34.23
N SER A 270 3.83 8.66 34.53
CA SER A 270 3.79 10.03 35.04
C SER A 270 4.09 10.14 36.54
N SER A 271 3.97 9.05 37.32
CA SER A 271 4.14 9.09 38.78
C SER A 271 5.53 9.60 39.21
N PRO A 272 5.64 10.62 40.09
CA PRO A 272 6.93 11.16 40.54
C PRO A 272 7.75 10.16 41.37
N THR A 273 7.14 9.09 41.88
CA THR A 273 7.80 8.06 42.70
C THR A 273 8.22 6.80 41.92
N LEU A 274 8.00 6.76 40.60
CA LEU A 274 8.39 5.62 39.78
C LEU A 274 9.90 5.38 39.84
N ASN A 275 10.29 4.12 40.12
CA ASN A 275 11.68 3.70 39.98
C ASN A 275 12.07 3.57 38.50
N VAL A 276 12.99 4.42 38.07
CA VAL A 276 13.52 4.46 36.69
C VAL A 276 15.00 4.10 36.60
N SER A 277 15.58 3.45 37.61
CA SER A 277 17.01 3.08 37.59
C SER A 277 17.37 2.19 36.40
N GLY A 278 16.45 1.30 35.99
CA GLY A 278 16.60 0.43 34.83
C GLY A 278 16.26 1.08 33.47
N TRP A 279 15.97 2.38 33.42
CA TRP A 279 15.74 3.08 32.16
C TRP A 279 17.06 3.54 31.56
N GLU A 280 17.18 3.38 30.25
CA GLU A 280 18.29 3.93 29.47
C GLU A 280 18.18 5.46 29.38
N THR A 281 19.24 6.12 28.90
CA THR A 281 19.29 7.57 28.75
C THR A 281 19.47 7.99 27.29
N MET A 282 18.83 9.09 26.91
CA MET A 282 18.95 9.73 25.61
C MET A 282 19.24 11.22 25.82
N ASP A 283 20.15 11.78 25.03
CA ASP A 283 20.39 13.22 25.00
C ASP A 283 19.37 13.89 24.07
N LEU A 284 18.59 14.83 24.62
CA LEU A 284 17.56 15.58 23.92
C LEU A 284 17.88 17.09 23.90
N PRO A 285 17.47 17.83 22.87
CA PRO A 285 16.63 17.39 21.76
C PRO A 285 17.36 16.58 20.68
N ALA A 286 16.69 15.55 20.15
CA ALA A 286 17.14 14.74 19.02
C ALA A 286 15.99 13.86 18.48
N TYR A 287 16.08 13.51 17.20
CA TYR A 287 15.39 12.32 16.68
C TYR A 287 15.97 11.06 17.31
N TRP A 288 15.11 10.16 17.79
CA TRP A 288 15.56 8.96 18.49
C TRP A 288 16.25 7.94 17.57
N GLU A 289 16.02 8.00 16.25
CA GLU A 289 16.62 7.13 15.23
C GLU A 289 18.10 7.44 15.04
N THR A 290 18.48 8.69 15.28
CA THR A 290 19.88 9.14 15.27
C THR A 290 20.59 8.83 16.59
N ARG A 291 19.92 8.12 17.50
CA ARG A 291 20.36 7.80 18.86
C ARG A 291 20.14 6.31 19.16
N GLN A 292 19.40 5.98 20.22
CA GLN A 292 19.24 4.60 20.72
C GLN A 292 18.12 3.82 20.02
N LEU A 293 17.14 4.49 19.39
CA LEU A 293 15.94 3.85 18.84
C LEU A 293 15.95 3.87 17.31
N LYS A 294 16.87 3.11 16.72
CA LYS A 294 16.98 3.04 15.26
C LYS A 294 15.76 2.36 14.64
N ASP A 295 15.20 2.96 13.59
CA ASP A 295 14.10 2.46 12.77
C ASP A 295 12.89 2.00 13.62
N PHE A 296 12.46 2.86 14.56
CA PHE A 296 11.43 2.51 15.55
C PHE A 296 10.26 3.49 15.53
N ASP A 297 9.11 3.01 15.08
CA ASP A 297 7.82 3.70 15.23
C ASP A 297 7.09 3.15 16.47
N GLY A 298 6.54 4.01 17.32
CA GLY A 298 5.90 3.56 18.54
C GLY A 298 5.61 4.63 19.58
N ILE A 299 5.44 4.17 20.83
CA ILE A 299 5.20 5.03 21.99
C ILE A 299 6.39 4.93 22.94
N VAL A 300 7.01 6.08 23.23
CA VAL A 300 8.18 6.19 24.10
C VAL A 300 7.89 7.19 25.22
N TRP A 301 8.15 6.77 26.45
CA TRP A 301 8.11 7.67 27.60
C TRP A 301 9.48 8.24 27.87
N PHE A 302 9.56 9.56 27.99
CA PHE A 302 10.73 10.29 28.47
C PHE A 302 10.47 10.81 29.88
N ARG A 303 11.51 10.86 30.72
CA ARG A 303 11.44 11.38 32.07
C ARG A 303 12.71 12.11 32.48
N LYS A 304 12.55 13.22 33.20
CA LYS A 304 13.65 13.98 33.80
C LYS A 304 13.25 14.59 35.13
N ASP A 305 14.15 14.46 36.09
CA ASP A 305 14.06 15.20 37.35
C ASP A 305 14.79 16.54 37.18
N PHE A 306 14.25 17.61 37.77
CA PHE A 306 14.85 18.94 37.77
C PHE A 306 14.58 19.63 39.11
N ASN A 307 15.38 20.62 39.47
CA ASN A 307 15.20 21.36 40.72
C ASN A 307 14.80 22.81 40.42
N LEU A 308 13.71 23.28 41.03
CA LEU A 308 13.37 24.69 41.08
C LEU A 308 14.07 25.34 42.28
N PRO A 309 14.70 26.51 42.13
CA PRO A 309 15.24 27.28 43.25
C PRO A 309 14.18 27.54 44.34
N GLU A 310 14.60 27.59 45.61
CA GLU A 310 13.68 27.80 46.74
C GLU A 310 12.85 29.09 46.62
N GLU A 311 13.45 30.15 46.05
CA GLU A 311 12.84 31.47 45.88
C GLU A 311 12.07 31.64 44.55
N THR A 312 11.75 30.54 43.85
CA THR A 312 11.04 30.61 42.57
C THR A 312 9.58 31.04 42.75
N ASP A 313 9.15 32.09 42.05
CA ASP A 313 7.72 32.35 41.87
C ASP A 313 7.12 31.29 40.93
N LEU A 314 6.24 30.46 41.47
CA LEU A 314 5.64 29.33 40.75
C LEU A 314 4.49 29.78 39.82
N LYS A 315 4.10 31.06 39.83
CA LYS A 315 3.03 31.58 38.99
C LYS A 315 3.46 31.69 37.53
N ASP A 316 2.53 31.32 36.65
CA ASP A 316 2.63 31.49 35.20
C ASP A 316 3.86 30.85 34.54
N LEU A 317 4.41 29.78 35.15
CA LEU A 317 5.49 29.01 34.55
C LEU A 317 5.00 28.24 33.32
N LYS A 318 5.90 28.02 32.36
CA LYS A 318 5.62 27.28 31.12
C LYS A 318 6.72 26.28 30.82
N PHE A 319 6.35 25.13 30.27
CA PHE A 319 7.29 24.14 29.75
C PHE A 319 7.41 24.30 28.25
N TYR A 320 8.57 24.73 27.78
CA TYR A 320 8.94 24.71 26.38
C TYR A 320 9.65 23.38 26.08
N LEU A 321 8.98 22.52 25.33
CA LEU A 321 9.44 21.16 25.00
C LEU A 321 9.87 21.03 23.53
N GLY A 322 10.04 22.15 22.82
CA GLY A 322 10.45 22.15 21.42
C GLY A 322 9.44 21.45 20.51
N LYS A 323 9.91 21.02 19.34
CA LYS A 323 9.14 20.22 18.38
C LYS A 323 9.19 18.75 18.78
N ILE A 324 8.05 18.08 18.69
CA ILE A 324 7.90 16.66 19.01
C ILE A 324 7.20 15.98 17.84
N ASP A 325 7.83 14.93 17.32
CA ASP A 325 7.33 14.12 16.21
C ASP A 325 6.70 12.81 16.75
N ASP A 326 5.45 12.49 16.44
CA ASP A 326 4.39 13.34 15.84
C ASP A 326 3.56 14.06 16.91
N MET A 327 3.34 13.34 18.01
CA MET A 327 2.32 13.62 19.02
C MET A 327 2.89 13.43 20.42
N ASP A 328 2.27 14.09 21.39
CA ASP A 328 2.75 14.07 22.77
C ASP A 328 1.65 14.21 23.82
N VAL A 329 1.97 13.75 25.03
CA VAL A 329 1.27 14.11 26.26
C VAL A 329 2.31 14.39 27.35
N ALA A 330 2.26 15.58 27.94
CA ALA A 330 3.22 16.02 28.95
C ALA A 330 2.59 16.00 30.35
N TYR A 331 3.37 15.55 31.32
CA TYR A 331 3.01 15.45 32.74
C TYR A 331 4.10 16.06 33.62
N VAL A 332 3.69 16.74 34.69
CA VAL A 332 4.57 17.21 35.75
C VAL A 332 4.05 16.70 37.07
N ASN A 333 4.91 16.08 37.87
CA ASN A 333 4.57 15.47 39.17
C ASN A 333 3.30 14.59 39.13
N GLY A 334 3.11 13.84 38.03
CA GLY A 334 1.95 12.96 37.84
C GLY A 334 0.67 13.63 37.32
N LYS A 335 0.68 14.95 37.08
CA LYS A 335 -0.47 15.70 36.55
C LYS A 335 -0.23 16.08 35.09
N LYS A 336 -1.22 15.86 34.23
CA LYS A 336 -1.15 16.26 32.81
C LYS A 336 -1.16 17.78 32.71
N ILE A 337 -0.20 18.34 31.97
CA ILE A 337 -0.06 19.78 31.72
C ILE A 337 -0.35 20.17 30.28
N GLY A 338 -0.30 19.21 29.35
CA GLY A 338 -0.50 19.48 27.93
C GLY A 338 -0.42 18.22 27.07
N GLY A 339 -0.59 18.40 25.76
CA GLY A 339 -0.43 17.35 24.77
C GLY A 339 -1.07 17.70 23.43
N LYS A 340 -0.47 17.21 22.34
CA LYS A 340 -1.03 17.21 20.98
C LYS A 340 -1.12 15.77 20.50
N THR A 341 -2.32 15.20 20.51
CA THR A 341 -2.57 13.81 20.10
C THR A 341 -3.30 13.71 18.75
N GLU A 342 -3.36 14.82 18.02
CA GLU A 342 -3.89 14.91 16.67
C GLU A 342 -2.73 14.90 15.67
N LEU A 343 -2.96 14.38 14.46
CA LEU A 343 -1.96 14.40 13.40
C LEU A 343 -1.66 15.82 12.90
N GLY A 344 -0.46 16.04 12.36
CA GLY A 344 -0.08 17.29 11.69
C GLY A 344 0.58 18.34 12.58
N PHE A 345 0.87 18.02 13.84
CA PHE A 345 1.59 18.90 14.76
C PHE A 345 3.09 18.56 14.91
N TRP A 346 3.64 17.64 14.10
CA TRP A 346 5.04 17.21 14.20
C TRP A 346 6.07 18.37 14.17
N ASP A 347 5.80 19.45 13.43
CA ASP A 347 6.69 20.63 13.30
C ASP A 347 6.33 21.80 14.24
N ALA A 348 5.33 21.64 15.10
CA ALA A 348 4.88 22.71 15.99
C ALA A 348 5.68 22.74 17.31
N ASP A 349 6.02 23.94 17.80
CA ASP A 349 6.58 24.09 19.13
C ASP A 349 5.56 23.70 20.22
N ARG A 350 6.01 22.94 21.21
CA ARG A 350 5.23 22.60 22.41
C ARG A 350 5.53 23.58 23.53
N LEU A 351 4.54 24.39 23.88
CA LEU A 351 4.59 25.33 25.00
C LEU A 351 3.37 25.11 25.89
N TYR A 352 3.59 24.56 27.08
CA TYR A 352 2.52 24.19 28.00
C TYR A 352 2.58 25.00 29.29
N PRO A 353 1.57 25.85 29.59
CA PRO A 353 1.46 26.48 30.89
C PRO A 353 1.17 25.42 31.96
N VAL A 354 1.71 25.62 33.16
CA VAL A 354 1.50 24.75 34.31
C VAL A 354 0.84 25.54 35.43
N LYS A 355 -0.05 24.89 36.19
CA LYS A 355 -0.60 25.47 37.41
C LYS A 355 0.42 25.38 38.54
N ASP A 356 0.54 26.43 39.33
CA ASP A 356 1.44 26.52 40.48
C ASP A 356 1.24 25.35 41.47
N GLU A 357 0.00 24.91 41.71
CA GLU A 357 -0.35 23.77 42.57
C GLU A 357 0.29 22.43 42.18
N ILE A 358 0.77 22.29 40.94
CA ILE A 358 1.43 21.08 40.44
C ILE A 358 2.92 21.09 40.80
N LEU A 359 3.51 22.27 40.97
CA LEU A 359 4.92 22.47 41.23
C LEU A 359 5.19 22.68 42.72
N HIS A 360 6.45 22.49 43.09
CA HIS A 360 6.93 22.88 44.41
C HIS A 360 8.41 23.27 44.33
N PRO A 361 8.94 24.03 45.29
CA PRO A 361 10.38 24.27 45.40
C PRO A 361 11.17 22.95 45.48
N GLY A 362 12.42 22.99 45.03
CA GLY A 362 13.28 21.81 44.97
C GLY A 362 12.89 20.83 43.86
N LYS A 363 12.94 19.53 44.17
CA LYS A 363 12.92 18.46 43.17
C LYS A 363 11.54 18.22 42.55
N ASN A 364 11.41 18.45 41.25
CA ASN A 364 10.24 18.13 40.44
C ASN A 364 10.55 17.07 39.38
N THR A 365 9.51 16.45 38.84
CA THR A 365 9.63 15.47 37.74
C THR A 365 8.77 15.89 36.56
N ILE A 366 9.34 15.84 35.37
CA ILE A 366 8.60 15.88 34.10
C ILE A 366 8.64 14.51 33.42
N SER A 367 7.50 14.07 32.90
CA SER A 367 7.35 12.90 32.04
C SER A 367 6.64 13.28 30.74
N ILE A 368 7.11 12.76 29.61
CA ILE A 368 6.54 13.04 28.29
C ILE A 368 6.29 11.72 27.58
N LYS A 369 5.05 11.44 27.22
CA LYS A 369 4.67 10.35 26.31
C LYS A 369 4.78 10.89 24.89
N VAL A 370 5.70 10.36 24.09
CA VAL A 370 5.85 10.68 22.66
C VAL A 370 5.31 9.53 21.84
N ILE A 371 4.51 9.85 20.82
CA ILE A 371 3.87 8.89 19.92
C ILE A 371 4.28 9.26 18.51
N ASP A 372 4.94 8.33 17.84
CA ASP A 372 5.45 8.47 16.48
C ASP A 372 4.94 7.30 15.65
N ASN A 373 4.34 7.58 14.50
CA ASN A 373 3.66 6.54 13.70
C ASN A 373 4.43 6.13 12.45
N ASN A 374 5.43 6.90 12.03
CA ASN A 374 6.24 6.67 10.85
C ASN A 374 7.42 7.65 10.81
N TYR A 375 8.48 7.25 10.10
CA TYR A 375 9.68 8.05 9.88
C TYR A 375 10.55 8.27 11.11
N GLY A 376 10.44 9.43 11.76
CA GLY A 376 11.46 9.94 12.68
C GLY A 376 10.83 10.47 13.96
N GLY A 377 10.94 9.74 15.05
CA GLY A 377 10.30 10.11 16.31
C GLY A 377 11.19 10.88 17.28
N GLY A 378 10.55 11.51 18.27
CA GLY A 378 11.21 12.07 19.44
C GLY A 378 11.03 13.58 19.62
N ILE A 379 11.81 14.15 20.53
CA ILE A 379 11.79 15.59 20.86
C ILE A 379 12.96 16.23 20.13
N TYR A 380 12.77 16.71 18.90
CA TYR A 380 13.86 16.99 17.95
C TYR A 380 14.10 18.49 17.66
N GLY A 381 13.29 19.38 18.22
CA GLY A 381 13.40 20.82 17.94
C GLY A 381 14.80 21.39 18.18
N GLU A 382 15.20 22.39 17.36
CA GLU A 382 16.56 22.98 17.42
C GLU A 382 16.82 23.81 18.68
N LYS A 383 15.77 24.30 19.33
CA LYS A 383 15.87 25.11 20.54
C LYS A 383 15.98 24.20 21.78
N ASN A 384 16.70 24.69 22.79
CA ASN A 384 16.82 24.00 24.07
C ASN A 384 15.47 23.88 24.78
N LEU A 385 15.25 22.74 25.42
CA LEU A 385 14.09 22.47 26.25
C LEU A 385 14.23 23.24 27.56
N ALA A 386 13.16 23.83 28.08
CA ALA A 386 13.25 24.70 29.25
C ALA A 386 11.95 24.80 30.07
N VAL A 387 12.12 25.11 31.35
CA VAL A 387 11.09 25.77 32.17
C VAL A 387 11.28 27.27 32.01
N LEU A 388 10.23 27.96 31.59
CA LEU A 388 10.19 29.39 31.37
C LEU A 388 9.39 30.09 32.46
N ASP A 389 9.81 31.30 32.84
CA ASP A 389 9.07 32.16 33.75
C ASP A 389 7.94 32.95 33.05
N SER A 390 7.28 33.83 33.82
CA SER A 390 6.19 34.68 33.31
C SER A 390 6.62 35.66 32.21
N LYS A 391 7.92 35.98 32.10
CA LYS A 391 8.53 36.82 31.05
C LYS A 391 9.00 36.00 29.84
N ASN A 392 8.89 34.67 29.91
CA ASN A 392 9.44 33.69 28.98
C ASN A 392 10.97 33.60 29.01
N ASP A 393 11.60 34.04 30.10
CA ASP A 393 13.02 33.83 30.34
C ASP A 393 13.27 32.39 30.81
N THR A 394 14.43 31.83 30.45
CA THR A 394 14.78 30.47 30.85
C THR A 394 15.15 30.41 32.32
N LEU A 395 14.34 29.73 33.12
CA LEU A 395 14.61 29.49 34.53
C LEU A 395 15.49 28.24 34.71
N ILE A 396 15.11 27.13 34.07
CA ILE A 396 15.82 25.85 34.13
C ILE A 396 15.92 25.26 32.73
N SER A 397 17.13 24.85 32.32
CA SER A 397 17.31 24.04 31.12
C SER A 397 16.90 22.59 31.38
N LEU A 398 16.09 22.05 30.49
CA LEU A 398 15.69 20.65 30.45
C LEU A 398 16.48 19.85 29.39
N SER A 399 17.29 20.49 28.56
CA SER A 399 18.14 19.81 27.56
C SER A 399 19.16 18.85 28.19
N GLY A 400 19.72 17.95 27.37
CA GLY A 400 20.72 16.95 27.77
C GLY A 400 20.09 15.60 28.10
N LYS A 401 20.61 14.90 29.12
CA LYS A 401 20.20 13.53 29.42
C LYS A 401 18.77 13.46 29.96
N TRP A 402 17.96 12.61 29.33
CA TRP A 402 16.64 12.17 29.77
C TRP A 402 16.63 10.65 29.91
N LYS A 403 15.88 10.13 30.87
CA LYS A 403 15.56 8.70 30.93
C LYS A 403 14.47 8.40 29.91
N PHE A 404 14.55 7.26 29.22
CA PHE A 404 13.51 6.88 28.27
C PHE A 404 13.12 5.40 28.36
N LYS A 405 11.90 5.08 27.91
CA LYS A 405 11.38 3.72 27.83
C LYS A 405 10.37 3.56 26.67
N PRO A 406 10.70 2.75 25.65
CA PRO A 406 9.73 2.30 24.67
C PRO A 406 8.70 1.36 25.33
N VAL A 407 7.41 1.61 25.09
CA VAL A 407 6.32 0.84 25.69
C VAL A 407 5.39 0.20 24.67
N SER A 408 5.43 0.64 23.41
CA SER A 408 4.66 0.04 22.31
C SER A 408 5.37 0.26 20.99
N MET A 409 5.18 -0.64 20.04
CA MET A 409 5.54 -0.39 18.63
C MET A 409 4.29 -0.16 17.79
N ILE A 410 4.42 0.63 16.73
CA ILE A 410 3.39 0.78 15.72
C ILE A 410 3.83 0.01 14.47
N LYS A 411 2.94 -0.87 13.98
CA LYS A 411 3.20 -1.64 12.78
C LYS A 411 1.90 -1.99 12.07
N GLU A 412 1.88 -1.81 10.74
CA GLU A 412 0.73 -2.17 9.89
C GLU A 412 -0.58 -1.57 10.40
N GLY A 413 -0.55 -0.30 10.83
CA GLY A 413 -1.73 0.42 11.36
C GLY A 413 -2.18 -0.01 12.74
N ASN A 414 -1.36 -0.75 13.49
CA ASN A 414 -1.71 -1.26 14.81
C ASN A 414 -0.63 -0.93 15.85
N ILE A 415 -1.06 -0.62 17.07
CA ILE A 415 -0.21 -0.43 18.24
C ILE A 415 -0.11 -1.76 18.99
N TYR A 416 1.12 -2.21 19.25
CA TYR A 416 1.42 -3.41 20.02
C TYR A 416 2.13 -3.04 21.32
N THR A 417 1.43 -3.17 22.45
CA THR A 417 1.96 -2.82 23.78
C THR A 417 2.89 -3.90 24.30
N PHE A 418 4.12 -3.51 24.66
CA PHE A 418 5.14 -4.39 25.22
C PHE A 418 4.77 -4.90 26.61
N SER A 419 5.07 -6.17 26.88
CA SER A 419 4.78 -6.81 28.15
C SER A 419 5.77 -7.96 28.45
N GLY A 420 6.10 -8.13 29.73
CA GLY A 420 7.05 -9.17 30.18
C GLY A 420 8.41 -9.10 29.46
N SER A 421 8.83 -10.22 28.88
CA SER A 421 10.10 -10.34 28.14
C SER A 421 10.04 -9.75 26.72
N LYS A 422 8.85 -9.43 26.20
CA LYS A 422 8.66 -8.83 24.88
C LYS A 422 8.71 -7.30 25.01
N ASN A 423 9.91 -6.76 24.84
CA ASN A 423 10.23 -5.34 24.88
C ASN A 423 11.16 -4.97 23.71
N TYR A 424 11.48 -3.68 23.55
CA TYR A 424 12.32 -3.17 22.46
C TYR A 424 13.65 -3.93 22.33
N SER A 425 14.37 -4.16 23.43
CA SER A 425 15.68 -4.82 23.43
C SER A 425 15.61 -6.28 22.92
N ASN A 426 14.48 -6.95 23.09
CA ASN A 426 14.23 -8.34 22.67
C ASN A 426 13.38 -8.46 21.40
N MET A 427 13.11 -7.35 20.72
CA MET A 427 12.40 -7.34 19.45
C MET A 427 13.21 -8.08 18.37
N PRO A 428 12.56 -8.86 17.48
CA PRO A 428 13.24 -9.44 16.32
C PRO A 428 13.87 -8.34 15.47
N LYS A 429 15.21 -8.34 15.36
CA LYS A 429 15.92 -7.48 14.41
C LYS A 429 15.59 -7.94 12.99
N ILE A 430 15.02 -7.04 12.20
CA ILE A 430 14.65 -7.30 10.81
C ILE A 430 15.77 -6.81 9.90
N THR A 431 16.46 -7.73 9.26
CA THR A 431 17.59 -7.45 8.36
C THR A 431 17.15 -7.20 6.92
N ALA A 432 15.95 -7.66 6.56
CA ALA A 432 15.33 -7.49 5.25
C ALA A 432 13.80 -7.49 5.40
N SER A 433 13.15 -6.47 4.83
CA SER A 433 11.70 -6.36 4.72
C SER A 433 11.27 -6.34 3.26
N LEU A 434 10.06 -6.85 3.01
CA LEU A 434 9.46 -6.77 1.68
C LEU A 434 9.22 -5.30 1.33
N ASN A 435 9.67 -4.86 0.16
CA ASN A 435 9.44 -3.51 -0.33
C ASN A 435 9.22 -3.51 -1.85
N SER A 436 8.58 -2.47 -2.36
CA SER A 436 8.13 -2.39 -3.76
C SER A 436 9.24 -2.29 -4.80
N HIS A 437 10.50 -2.14 -4.37
CA HIS A 437 11.67 -2.11 -5.26
C HIS A 437 12.31 -3.50 -5.43
N MET A 438 11.95 -4.46 -4.58
CA MET A 438 12.48 -5.81 -4.70
C MET A 438 12.01 -6.47 -6.01
N PRO A 439 12.87 -7.26 -6.68
CA PRO A 439 12.46 -7.98 -7.88
C PRO A 439 11.24 -8.88 -7.63
N THR A 440 10.41 -9.07 -8.65
CA THR A 440 9.19 -9.90 -8.73
C THR A 440 8.03 -9.58 -7.78
N VAL A 441 8.18 -8.72 -6.77
CA VAL A 441 7.15 -8.55 -5.72
C VAL A 441 5.85 -7.94 -6.24
N LEU A 442 5.92 -7.04 -7.23
CA LEU A 442 4.75 -6.40 -7.83
C LEU A 442 4.17 -7.25 -8.96
N TYR A 443 5.00 -8.03 -9.65
CA TYR A 443 4.50 -9.09 -10.51
C TYR A 443 3.59 -10.04 -9.71
N ASN A 444 4.10 -10.51 -8.57
CA ASN A 444 3.39 -11.45 -7.72
C ASN A 444 2.06 -10.89 -7.20
N GLY A 445 2.06 -9.65 -6.70
CA GLY A 445 0.88 -9.04 -6.08
C GLY A 445 -0.09 -8.34 -7.03
N MET A 446 0.37 -7.89 -8.20
CA MET A 446 -0.42 -6.98 -9.06
C MET A 446 -0.54 -7.39 -10.53
N ILE A 447 0.19 -8.40 -10.98
CA ILE A 447 0.15 -8.89 -12.38
C ILE A 447 -0.31 -10.35 -12.42
N ALA A 448 0.31 -11.22 -11.63
CA ALA A 448 -0.06 -12.62 -11.52
C ALA A 448 -1.56 -12.88 -11.26
N PRO A 449 -2.24 -12.16 -10.34
CA PRO A 449 -3.68 -12.38 -10.11
C PRO A 449 -4.57 -11.96 -11.30
N LEU A 450 -4.02 -11.21 -12.27
CA LEU A 450 -4.73 -10.83 -13.49
C LEU A 450 -4.65 -11.92 -14.57
N ILE A 451 -3.75 -12.88 -14.42
CA ILE A 451 -3.56 -13.96 -15.39
C ILE A 451 -4.53 -15.09 -15.03
N PRO A 452 -5.33 -15.62 -15.99
CA PRO A 452 -5.20 -15.47 -17.44
C PRO A 452 -6.27 -14.57 -18.11
N TYR A 453 -6.68 -13.45 -17.50
CA TYR A 453 -7.67 -12.55 -18.10
C TYR A 453 -7.28 -12.19 -19.55
N THR A 454 -8.21 -12.34 -20.49
CA THR A 454 -7.91 -12.07 -21.89
C THR A 454 -7.77 -10.57 -22.13
N ILE A 455 -6.61 -10.17 -22.62
CA ILE A 455 -6.30 -8.79 -23.02
C ILE A 455 -5.99 -8.72 -24.51
N LYS A 456 -6.27 -7.58 -25.13
CA LYS A 456 -5.85 -7.21 -26.48
C LYS A 456 -4.37 -6.85 -26.52
N GLY A 457 -3.86 -6.19 -25.49
CA GLY A 457 -2.49 -5.72 -25.39
C GLY A 457 -2.19 -5.04 -24.06
N ALA A 458 -0.98 -4.51 -23.94
CA ALA A 458 -0.53 -3.76 -22.77
C ALA A 458 0.07 -2.41 -23.16
N ILE A 459 -0.15 -1.40 -22.31
CA ILE A 459 0.52 -0.11 -22.33
C ILE A 459 1.37 0.06 -21.06
N TRP A 460 2.59 0.57 -21.22
CA TRP A 460 3.58 0.64 -20.15
C TRP A 460 4.23 2.01 -20.05
N TYR A 461 4.17 2.65 -18.87
CA TYR A 461 4.85 3.93 -18.63
C TYR A 461 5.71 3.85 -17.36
N GLN A 462 6.98 3.46 -17.57
CA GLN A 462 7.99 3.34 -16.52
C GLN A 462 9.40 3.39 -17.09
N GLY A 463 10.33 3.78 -16.23
CA GLY A 463 11.77 3.62 -16.41
C GLY A 463 12.57 4.45 -15.40
N GLU A 464 11.95 5.46 -14.80
CA GLU A 464 12.62 6.47 -14.00
C GLU A 464 13.38 5.88 -12.80
N ALA A 465 12.84 4.85 -12.15
CA ALA A 465 13.52 4.11 -11.08
C ALA A 465 14.71 3.24 -11.55
N ASN A 466 14.86 3.05 -12.87
CA ASN A 466 15.99 2.36 -13.49
C ASN A 466 17.04 3.32 -14.08
N VAL A 467 16.86 4.65 -13.98
CA VAL A 467 17.85 5.65 -14.43
C VAL A 467 19.19 5.42 -13.72
N GLY A 468 20.27 5.40 -14.50
CA GLY A 468 21.62 5.04 -14.04
C GLY A 468 21.96 3.54 -14.20
N ARG A 469 21.00 2.70 -14.62
CA ARG A 469 21.18 1.27 -14.91
C ARG A 469 20.80 0.89 -16.34
N ALA A 470 20.96 1.81 -17.30
CA ALA A 470 20.51 1.64 -18.69
C ALA A 470 20.96 0.31 -19.33
N LYS A 471 22.22 -0.11 -19.15
CA LYS A 471 22.74 -1.40 -19.66
C LYS A 471 22.02 -2.62 -19.08
N GLN A 472 21.66 -2.58 -17.80
CA GLN A 472 20.87 -3.65 -17.17
C GLN A 472 19.43 -3.60 -17.69
N TYR A 473 18.88 -2.40 -17.86
CA TYR A 473 17.52 -2.18 -18.37
C TYR A 473 17.33 -2.66 -19.81
N GLU A 474 18.34 -2.48 -20.68
CA GLU A 474 18.36 -2.95 -22.07
C GLU A 474 18.13 -4.48 -22.16
N ILE A 475 18.55 -5.24 -21.14
CA ILE A 475 18.33 -6.68 -21.04
C ILE A 475 17.01 -6.98 -20.33
N LEU A 476 16.76 -6.28 -19.22
CA LEU A 476 15.63 -6.53 -18.33
C LEU A 476 14.28 -6.26 -18.99
N PHE A 477 14.12 -5.09 -19.63
CA PHE A 477 12.81 -4.65 -20.11
C PHE A 477 12.27 -5.52 -21.27
N PRO A 478 13.05 -5.86 -22.32
CA PRO A 478 12.62 -6.84 -23.31
C PRO A 478 12.32 -8.22 -22.69
N LYS A 479 13.10 -8.64 -21.68
CA LYS A 479 12.84 -9.90 -20.96
C LYS A 479 11.51 -9.85 -20.19
N MET A 480 11.16 -8.72 -19.59
CA MET A 480 9.86 -8.51 -18.95
C MET A 480 8.71 -8.64 -19.96
N ILE A 481 8.79 -7.98 -21.12
CA ILE A 481 7.78 -8.07 -22.20
C ILE A 481 7.56 -9.53 -22.62
N ARG A 482 8.65 -10.25 -22.92
CA ARG A 482 8.61 -11.68 -23.29
C ARG A 482 8.03 -12.53 -22.18
N SER A 483 8.36 -12.22 -20.92
CA SER A 483 7.87 -12.95 -19.77
C SER A 483 6.35 -12.83 -19.63
N TRP A 484 5.79 -11.62 -19.78
CA TRP A 484 4.36 -11.38 -19.72
C TRP A 484 3.63 -12.11 -20.86
N ARG A 485 4.13 -12.00 -22.10
CA ARG A 485 3.60 -12.77 -23.24
C ARG A 485 3.58 -14.27 -22.98
N LYS A 486 4.66 -14.81 -22.38
CA LYS A 486 4.74 -16.23 -22.03
C LYS A 486 3.71 -16.62 -20.97
N VAL A 487 3.61 -15.88 -19.86
CA VAL A 487 2.70 -16.26 -18.76
C VAL A 487 1.22 -16.05 -19.11
N TRP A 488 0.88 -15.05 -19.92
CA TRP A 488 -0.48 -14.86 -20.43
C TRP A 488 -0.87 -15.92 -21.47
N SER A 489 0.11 -16.42 -22.24
CA SER A 489 -0.14 -17.38 -23.32
C SER A 489 -1.13 -16.87 -24.38
N LEU A 490 -1.05 -15.57 -24.71
CA LEU A 490 -1.87 -14.89 -25.73
C LEU A 490 -1.03 -14.48 -26.97
N GLY A 491 0.03 -15.23 -27.26
CA GLY A 491 0.97 -14.92 -28.35
C GLY A 491 1.75 -13.63 -28.11
N ASP A 492 2.20 -13.01 -29.20
CA ASP A 492 2.93 -11.74 -29.18
C ASP A 492 1.96 -10.55 -29.14
N PHE A 493 1.10 -10.45 -28.11
CA PHE A 493 0.14 -9.35 -28.01
C PHE A 493 0.84 -7.96 -28.08
N PRO A 494 0.21 -6.94 -28.68
CA PRO A 494 0.70 -5.57 -28.71
C PRO A 494 1.20 -5.06 -27.35
N PHE A 495 2.43 -4.57 -27.31
CA PHE A 495 3.02 -3.98 -26.11
C PHE A 495 3.58 -2.59 -26.44
N TYR A 496 2.83 -1.55 -26.08
CA TYR A 496 3.22 -0.17 -26.32
C TYR A 496 3.76 0.46 -25.05
N TYR A 497 4.78 1.30 -25.16
CA TYR A 497 5.40 1.91 -24.00
C TYR A 497 5.83 3.34 -24.24
N VAL A 498 6.01 4.08 -23.16
CA VAL A 498 6.34 5.50 -23.21
C VAL A 498 7.76 5.72 -22.70
N GLN A 499 8.54 6.52 -23.42
CA GLN A 499 9.85 6.94 -22.95
C GLN A 499 9.74 7.77 -21.67
N ILE A 500 10.71 7.61 -20.77
CA ILE A 500 10.78 8.44 -19.56
C ILE A 500 10.85 9.93 -19.93
N ALA A 501 10.26 10.76 -19.06
CA ALA A 501 10.24 12.21 -19.24
C ALA A 501 11.67 12.79 -19.43
N PRO A 502 11.84 13.93 -20.12
CA PRO A 502 13.12 14.63 -20.27
C PRO A 502 13.69 15.24 -18.98
N PHE A 503 13.30 14.74 -17.80
CA PHE A 503 13.64 15.24 -16.47
C PHE A 503 15.13 15.18 -16.13
N LYS A 504 15.60 16.15 -15.34
CA LYS A 504 16.94 16.20 -14.73
C LYS A 504 16.99 15.37 -13.44
N TYR A 505 17.66 14.22 -13.48
CA TYR A 505 17.82 13.37 -12.30
C TYR A 505 19.03 13.84 -11.48
N ALA A 506 18.76 14.59 -10.41
CA ALA A 506 19.79 14.98 -9.44
C ALA A 506 20.56 13.74 -8.93
N ASN A 507 21.86 13.90 -8.67
CA ASN A 507 22.76 12.83 -8.22
C ASN A 507 22.99 11.69 -9.24
N ARG A 508 22.66 11.89 -10.52
CA ARG A 508 22.99 10.96 -11.62
C ARG A 508 23.96 11.60 -12.60
N LYS A 509 24.62 10.76 -13.41
CA LYS A 509 25.44 11.25 -14.51
C LYS A 509 24.55 11.99 -15.52
N PRO A 510 25.02 13.10 -16.14
CA PRO A 510 24.20 13.91 -17.04
C PRO A 510 23.48 13.13 -18.14
N MET A 511 24.12 12.08 -18.67
CA MET A 511 23.58 11.26 -19.76
C MET A 511 22.65 10.12 -19.32
N SER A 512 22.49 9.85 -18.02
CA SER A 512 21.78 8.65 -17.54
C SER A 512 20.32 8.56 -18.00
N ALA A 513 19.61 9.68 -18.14
CA ALA A 513 18.24 9.69 -18.66
C ALA A 513 18.21 9.41 -20.18
N ALA A 514 19.16 9.95 -20.94
CA ALA A 514 19.28 9.71 -22.37
C ALA A 514 19.67 8.26 -22.67
N GLU A 515 20.61 7.70 -21.91
CA GLU A 515 21.00 6.29 -21.98
C GLU A 515 19.81 5.37 -21.71
N LEU A 516 18.96 5.70 -20.73
CA LEU A 516 17.78 4.91 -20.44
C LEU A 516 16.73 5.03 -21.57
N ARG A 517 16.47 6.23 -22.10
CA ARG A 517 15.57 6.39 -23.27
C ARG A 517 16.08 5.61 -24.48
N TYR A 518 17.39 5.54 -24.67
CA TYR A 518 18.00 4.71 -25.70
C TYR A 518 17.77 3.21 -25.43
N ALA A 519 17.94 2.75 -24.20
CA ALA A 519 17.59 1.37 -23.83
C ALA A 519 16.09 1.06 -24.05
N GLN A 520 15.19 2.02 -23.79
CA GLN A 520 13.77 1.90 -24.13
C GLN A 520 13.58 1.81 -25.65
N PHE A 521 14.25 2.66 -26.44
CA PHE A 521 14.19 2.61 -27.90
C PHE A 521 14.66 1.25 -28.45
N LEU A 522 15.71 0.65 -27.89
CA LEU A 522 16.21 -0.66 -28.31
C LEU A 522 15.21 -1.80 -28.08
N ALA A 523 14.24 -1.63 -27.18
CA ALA A 523 13.18 -2.61 -26.97
C ALA A 523 12.21 -2.73 -28.16
N LEU A 524 12.24 -1.80 -29.13
CA LEU A 524 11.52 -1.92 -30.41
C LEU A 524 11.91 -3.16 -31.23
N LYS A 525 13.04 -3.80 -30.90
CA LYS A 525 13.44 -5.08 -31.50
C LYS A 525 12.48 -6.23 -31.13
N GLU A 526 11.68 -6.07 -30.07
CA GLU A 526 10.63 -7.03 -29.75
C GLU A 526 9.46 -6.92 -30.73
N LYS A 527 8.91 -8.05 -31.16
CA LYS A 527 7.74 -8.09 -32.06
C LYS A 527 6.55 -7.36 -31.46
N ASN A 528 5.71 -6.76 -32.31
CA ASN A 528 4.46 -6.10 -31.92
C ASN A 528 4.66 -5.10 -30.76
N THR A 529 5.73 -4.31 -30.83
CA THR A 529 5.99 -3.24 -29.87
C THR A 529 6.00 -1.88 -30.55
N GLY A 530 5.75 -0.84 -29.76
CA GLY A 530 5.73 0.56 -30.19
C GLY A 530 6.15 1.44 -29.03
N VAL A 531 6.87 2.52 -29.33
CA VAL A 531 7.37 3.47 -28.33
C VAL A 531 6.83 4.86 -28.59
N VAL A 532 6.33 5.51 -27.54
CA VAL A 532 5.97 6.92 -27.53
C VAL A 532 7.14 7.74 -27.03
N VAL A 533 7.63 8.64 -27.87
CA VAL A 533 8.63 9.65 -27.49
C VAL A 533 7.92 10.81 -26.81
N THR A 534 8.49 11.34 -25.73
CA THR A 534 7.89 12.39 -24.89
C THR A 534 8.79 13.63 -24.73
N THR A 535 9.95 13.66 -25.38
CA THR A 535 10.93 14.75 -25.23
C THR A 535 10.41 16.10 -25.75
N ASP A 536 9.43 16.09 -26.64
CA ASP A 536 8.80 17.26 -27.25
C ASP A 536 7.55 17.76 -26.50
N ILE A 537 7.01 16.95 -25.58
CA ILE A 537 5.76 17.23 -24.83
C ILE A 537 5.95 17.16 -23.31
N GLY A 538 7.20 17.08 -22.86
CA GLY A 538 7.60 17.18 -21.46
C GLY A 538 8.66 18.24 -21.26
N ASN A 539 9.06 18.47 -20.01
CA ASN A 539 10.13 19.42 -19.69
C ASN A 539 11.14 18.83 -18.70
N VAL A 540 12.27 19.52 -18.57
CA VAL A 540 13.42 19.05 -17.80
C VAL A 540 13.28 19.20 -16.29
N ASP A 541 12.30 19.97 -15.83
CA ASP A 541 12.11 20.32 -14.42
C ASP A 541 10.91 19.58 -13.79
N ASN A 542 10.11 18.88 -14.60
CA ASN A 542 8.97 18.09 -14.14
C ASN A 542 9.07 16.62 -14.62
N ILE A 543 9.23 15.72 -13.65
CA ILE A 543 9.28 14.26 -13.88
C ILE A 543 7.91 13.67 -14.27
N HIS A 544 6.82 14.42 -14.03
CA HIS A 544 5.44 14.08 -14.37
C HIS A 544 4.85 15.10 -15.36
N PRO A 545 5.22 15.07 -16.65
CA PRO A 545 4.69 15.99 -17.65
C PRO A 545 3.16 16.03 -17.67
N SER A 546 2.59 17.23 -17.71
CA SER A 546 1.15 17.47 -17.63
C SER A 546 0.39 17.06 -18.89
N ASN A 547 1.06 17.03 -20.06
CA ASN A 547 0.47 16.66 -21.34
C ASN A 547 0.24 15.13 -21.49
N LYS A 548 -0.47 14.54 -20.53
CA LYS A 548 -1.01 13.17 -20.60
C LYS A 548 -2.01 12.94 -21.74
N PRO A 549 -2.83 13.95 -22.17
CA PRO A 549 -3.68 13.78 -23.34
C PRO A 549 -2.91 13.33 -24.59
N GLU A 550 -1.80 14.00 -24.91
CA GLU A 550 -1.00 13.66 -26.08
C GLU A 550 -0.28 12.31 -25.94
N VAL A 551 0.19 11.96 -24.73
CA VAL A 551 0.76 10.63 -24.46
C VAL A 551 -0.27 9.52 -24.75
N GLY A 552 -1.50 9.65 -24.23
CA GLY A 552 -2.57 8.69 -24.46
C GLY A 552 -2.95 8.59 -25.95
N ARG A 553 -3.02 9.73 -26.64
CA ARG A 553 -3.29 9.79 -28.09
C ARG A 553 -2.20 9.10 -28.91
N ARG A 554 -0.91 9.24 -28.56
CA ARG A 554 0.20 8.57 -29.26
C ARG A 554 0.26 7.07 -29.02
N LEU A 555 -0.33 6.58 -27.93
CA LEU A 555 -0.40 5.14 -27.61
C LEU A 555 -1.50 4.40 -28.38
N SER A 556 -2.53 5.10 -28.86
CA SER A 556 -3.76 4.56 -29.47
C SER A 556 -3.75 4.71 -30.99
#